data_AF-A0A416CL35-F1
#
_entry.id   AF-A0A416CL35-F1
#
_cell.length_a   1.000
_cell.length_b   1.000
_cell.length_c   1.000
_cell.angle_alpha   90.00
_cell.angle_beta   90.00
_cell.angle_gamma   90.00
#
_symmetry.space_group_name_H-M   'P 1'
#
loop_
_entity.id
_entity.type
_entity.pdbx_description
1 polymer ?
#
loop_
_entity_poly.entity_id
_entity_poly.type
_entity_poly.pdbx_seq_one_letter_code
_entity_poly.pdbx_strand_id
1 'polypeptide(L)' 'MQNPEQIYIAKETHEEIHTALQMIEAREKAYLWYRFGFADDILHPLNETADHFHLSESRAKSTEKLALDNFWLELPWWY' A
#
# COMPACT_ATOMS: atom_id res chain seq x y z
N MET A 1 4.37 -25.50 9.60
CA MET A 1 3.19 -25.71 8.74
C MET A 1 2.09 -24.80 9.23
N GLN A 2 1.61 -23.88 8.40
CA GLN A 2 0.40 -23.11 8.72
C GLN A 2 -0.81 -24.06 8.65
N ASN A 3 -1.74 -23.93 9.59
CA ASN A 3 -3.03 -24.63 9.53
C ASN A 3 -3.84 -24.08 8.34
N PRO A 4 -4.63 -24.89 7.59
CA PRO A 4 -5.60 -24.42 6.61
C PRO A 4 -6.36 -23.13 6.95
N GLU A 5 -6.76 -22.94 8.21
CA GLU A 5 -7.42 -21.71 8.68
C GLU A 5 -6.54 -20.46 8.51
N GLN A 6 -5.25 -20.55 8.85
CA GLN A 6 -4.30 -19.44 8.72
C GLN A 6 -4.03 -19.10 7.25
N ILE A 7 -4.04 -20.10 6.37
CA ILE A 7 -3.90 -19.91 4.93
C ILE A 7 -5.13 -19.19 4.37
N TYR A 8 -6.33 -19.57 4.84
CA TYR A 8 -7.58 -18.93 4.43
C TYR A 8 -7.65 -17.46 4.87
N ILE A 9 -7.36 -17.17 6.15
CA ILE A 9 -7.32 -15.80 6.68
C ILE A 9 -6.32 -14.94 5.89
N ALA A 10 -5.10 -15.45 5.66
CA ALA A 10 -4.09 -14.71 4.91
C ALA A 10 -4.53 -14.37 3.48
N LYS A 11 -5.28 -15.28 2.84
CA LYS A 11 -5.86 -15.06 1.51
C LYS A 11 -6.94 -13.97 1.54
N GLU A 12 -7.86 -14.01 2.49
CA GLU A 12 -8.89 -12.98 2.65
C GLU A 12 -8.27 -11.60 2.91
N THR A 13 -7.31 -11.52 3.84
CA THR A 13 -6.58 -10.28 4.13
C THR A 13 -5.87 -9.72 2.89
N HIS A 14 -5.26 -10.60 2.07
CA HIS A 14 -4.63 -10.18 0.82
C HIS A 14 -5.64 -9.60 -0.16
N GLU A 15 -6.79 -10.27 -0.35
CA GLU A 15 -7.86 -9.79 -1.23
C GLU A 15 -8.43 -8.44 -0.77
N GLU A 16 -8.58 -8.23 0.55
CA GLU A 16 -9.05 -6.96 1.14
C GLU A 16 -8.08 -5.81 0.88
N ILE A 17 -6.78 -6.01 1.11
CA ILE A 17 -5.75 -5.00 0.85
C ILE A 17 -5.73 -4.64 -0.64
N HIS A 18 -5.77 -5.64 -1.53
CA HIS A 18 -5.78 -5.39 -2.96
C HIS A 18 -7.03 -4.65 -3.42
N THR A 19 -8.18 -4.95 -2.82
CA THR A 19 -9.46 -4.28 -3.10
C THR A 19 -9.42 -2.82 -2.65
N ALA A 20 -9.01 -2.55 -1.40
CA ALA A 20 -8.88 -1.18 -0.89
C ALA A 20 -7.91 -0.33 -1.73
N LEU A 21 -6.79 -0.92 -2.19
CA LEU A 21 -5.87 -0.25 -3.13
C LEU A 21 -6.50 0.08 -4.48
N GLN A 22 -7.52 -0.65 -4.96
CA GLN A 22 -8.24 -0.29 -6.19
C GLN A 22 -9.22 0.87 -6.01
N MET A 23 -9.62 1.16 -4.77
CA MET A 23 -10.64 2.16 -4.48
C MET A 23 -10.09 3.58 -4.34
N ILE A 24 -8.81 3.72 -3.96
CA ILE A 24 -8.12 5.01 -3.88
C ILE A 24 -7.70 5.55 -5.25
N GLU A 25 -7.30 6.83 -5.33
CA GLU A 25 -6.90 7.44 -6.60
C GLU A 25 -5.70 6.72 -7.25
N ALA A 26 -5.68 6.65 -8.57
CA ALA A 26 -4.65 5.94 -9.33
C ALA A 26 -3.21 6.39 -8.98
N ARG A 27 -3.02 7.69 -8.67
CA ARG A 27 -1.72 8.23 -8.27
C ARG A 27 -1.30 7.76 -6.88
N GLU A 28 -2.24 7.70 -5.94
CA GLU A 28 -2.02 7.25 -4.57
C GLU A 28 -1.75 5.75 -4.55
N LYS A 29 -2.56 4.99 -5.28
CA LYS A 29 -2.33 3.57 -5.54
C LYS A 29 -0.94 3.35 -6.11
N ALA A 30 -0.55 4.05 -7.19
CA ALA A 30 0.78 3.88 -7.79
C ALA A 30 1.91 4.16 -6.79
N TYR A 31 1.75 5.19 -5.96
CA TYR A 31 2.71 5.51 -4.90
C TYR A 31 2.85 4.37 -3.89
N LEU A 32 1.74 3.89 -3.31
CA LEU A 32 1.74 2.79 -2.33
C LEU A 32 2.22 1.47 -2.95
N TRP A 33 1.83 1.21 -4.20
CA TRP A 33 2.18 -0.01 -4.93
C TRP A 33 3.70 -0.14 -5.11
N TYR A 34 4.37 0.96 -5.48
CA TYR A 34 5.83 1.01 -5.51
C TYR A 34 6.39 0.97 -4.08
N ARG A 35 6.02 1.93 -3.22
CA ARG A 35 6.61 2.14 -1.89
C ARG A 35 6.66 0.89 -1.00
N PHE A 36 5.64 0.03 -1.10
CA PHE A 36 5.47 -1.17 -0.28
C PHE A 36 5.76 -2.48 -1.02
N GLY A 37 6.28 -2.42 -2.25
CA GLY A 37 6.75 -3.62 -2.95
C GLY A 37 5.65 -4.50 -3.53
N PHE A 38 4.48 -3.94 -3.84
CA PHE A 38 3.44 -4.71 -4.54
C PHE A 38 3.82 -5.02 -6.00
N ALA A 39 4.84 -4.34 -6.55
CA ALA A 39 5.35 -4.58 -7.90
C ALA A 39 6.43 -5.67 -7.96
N ASP A 40 7.31 -5.74 -6.96
CA ASP A 40 8.57 -6.46 -7.01
C ASP A 40 8.97 -7.14 -5.68
N ASP A 41 8.05 -7.17 -4.71
CA ASP A 41 8.23 -7.72 -3.37
C ASP A 41 9.33 -7.03 -2.54
N ILE A 42 9.70 -5.78 -2.88
CA ILE A 42 10.73 -5.00 -2.20
C ILE A 42 10.15 -3.74 -1.54
N LEU A 43 10.44 -3.56 -0.26
CA LEU A 43 10.14 -2.30 0.42
C LEU A 43 11.14 -1.22 -0.01
N HIS A 44 10.69 -0.24 -0.79
CA HIS A 44 11.56 0.85 -1.22
C HIS A 44 11.72 1.91 -0.12
N PRO A 45 12.94 2.38 0.19
CA PRO A 45 13.15 3.53 1.06
C PRO A 45 12.43 4.79 0.57
N LEU A 46 12.10 5.69 1.50
CA LEU A 46 11.39 6.93 1.17
C LEU A 46 12.16 7.83 0.19
N ASN A 47 13.48 7.93 0.34
CA ASN A 47 14.33 8.72 -0.56
C ASN A 47 14.33 8.13 -1.99
N GLU A 48 14.45 6.80 -2.11
CA GLU A 48 14.35 6.12 -3.41
C GLU A 48 12.96 6.29 -4.04
N THR A 49 11.91 6.19 -3.22
CA THR A 49 10.53 6.45 -3.66
C THR A 49 10.36 7.89 -4.13
N ALA A 50 10.93 8.86 -3.40
CA ALA A 50 10.90 10.27 -3.79
C ALA A 50 11.59 10.48 -5.14
N ASP A 51 12.76 9.87 -5.35
CA ASP A 51 13.50 9.92 -6.61
C ASP A 51 12.69 9.29 -7.76
N HIS A 52 12.10 8.11 -7.54
CA HIS A 52 11.26 7.42 -8.54
C HIS A 52 10.10 8.29 -9.04
N PHE A 53 9.42 8.98 -8.13
CA PHE A 53 8.28 9.85 -8.44
C PHE A 53 8.65 11.30 -8.75
N HIS A 54 9.94 11.64 -8.83
CA HIS A 54 10.44 13.00 -9.04
C HIS A 54 9.90 14.01 -8.01
N LEU A 55 9.86 13.60 -6.75
CA LEU A 55 9.40 14.39 -5.61
C LEU A 55 10.57 14.77 -4.71
N SER A 56 10.42 15.85 -3.95
CA SER A 56 11.26 16.03 -2.76
C SER A 56 10.85 15.01 -1.69
N GLU A 57 11.77 14.65 -0.78
CA GLU A 57 11.43 13.76 0.34
C GLU A 57 10.26 14.29 1.18
N SER A 58 10.19 15.61 1.41
CA SER A 58 9.07 16.20 2.15
C SER A 58 7.75 16.02 1.40
N ARG A 59 7.75 16.16 0.06
CA ARG A 59 6.56 15.94 -0.75
C ARG A 59 6.17 14.47 -0.75
N ALA A 60 7.14 13.56 -0.85
CA ALA A 60 6.94 12.12 -0.74
C ALA A 60 6.29 11.74 0.59
N LYS A 61 6.78 12.27 1.74
CA LYS A 61 6.16 12.05 3.07
C LYS A 61 4.69 12.48 3.10
N SER A 62 4.39 13.68 2.59
CA SER A 62 3.00 14.16 2.57
C SER A 62 2.11 13.34 1.64
N THR A 63 2.64 12.88 0.50
CA THR A 63 1.93 12.00 -0.43
C THR A 63 1.70 10.62 0.18
N GLU A 64 2.69 10.02 0.83
CA GLU A 64 2.57 8.74 1.54
C GLU A 64 1.49 8.82 2.61
N LYS A 65 1.51 9.88 3.44
CA LYS A 65 0.51 10.08 4.47
C LYS A 65 -0.90 10.17 3.88
N LEU A 66 -1.11 11.01 2.87
CA LEU A 66 -2.43 11.17 2.24
C LEU A 66 -2.92 9.86 1.62
N ALA A 67 -2.04 9.16 0.90
CA ALA A 67 -2.38 7.89 0.27
C ALA A 67 -2.75 6.82 1.30
N LEU A 68 -2.01 6.74 2.42
CA LEU A 68 -2.34 5.86 3.53
C LEU A 68 -3.67 6.27 4.18
N ASP A 69 -3.87 7.56 4.48
CA ASP A 69 -5.11 8.06 5.07
C ASP A 69 -6.33 7.66 4.21
N ASN A 70 -6.25 7.80 2.89
CA ASN A 70 -7.31 7.37 1.97
C ASN A 70 -7.44 5.84 1.92
N PHE A 71 -6.33 5.10 1.91
CA PHE A 71 -6.36 3.63 1.92
C PHE A 71 -7.05 3.07 3.18
N TRP A 72 -6.79 3.65 4.35
CA TRP A 72 -7.43 3.25 5.60
C TRP A 72 -8.94 3.46 5.60
N LEU A 73 -9.45 4.45 4.86
CA LEU A 73 -10.90 4.68 4.72
C LEU A 73 -11.60 3.60 3.88
N GLU A 74 -10.87 2.95 2.98
CA GLU A 74 -11.38 1.90 2.09
C GLU A 74 -11.24 0.49 2.71
N LEU A 75 -10.45 0.34 3.78
CA LEU A 75 -10.35 -0.91 4.51
C LEU A 75 -11.62 -1.18 5.33
N PRO A 76 -11.94 -2.46 5.60
CA PRO A 76 -12.99 -2.80 6.54
C PRO A 76 -12.74 -2.16 7.91
N TRP A 77 -13.80 -1.64 8.55
CA TRP A 77 -13.75 -0.87 9.80
C TRP A 77 -13.25 -1.65 11.04
N TRP A 78 -13.03 -2.95 10.93
CA TRP A 78 -12.58 -3.83 12.02
C TRP A 78 -11.06 -4.07 12.03
N TYR A 79 -10.30 -3.37 11.18
CA TYR A 79 -8.83 -3.30 11.19
C TYR A 79 -8.30 -2.39 12.30
#